data_AF-A0A2V7C3T7-F1
#
_entry.id   AF-A0A2V7C3T7-F1
#
_cell.length_a   1.000
_cell.length_b   1.000
_cell.length_c   1.000
_cell.angle_alpha   90.00
_cell.angle_beta   90.00
_cell.angle_gamma   90.00
#
_symmetry.space_group_name_H-M   'P 1'
#
loop_
_entity.id
_entity.type
_entity.pdbx_description
1 polymer ?
#
loop_
_entity_poly.entity_id
_entity_poly.type
_entity_poly.pdbx_seq_one_letter_code
_entity_poly.pdbx_strand_id
1 'polypeptide(L)'
;MRWSDIPRDPPRRLLRQFGGLWLVFFLGLAAWQSLAHGLSTTSVLAAAVALLGAVGLARPRVVRPVFVGWMMLAFPLSWLVSHIALAIVFYGFFTPLALVFRLSGRDPLALKRRNTESYWQPRPQATDVRRYFRQF
;
A
#
# COMPACT_ATOMS: atom_id res chain seq x y z
N MET A 1 4.97 -5.35 7.78
CA MET A 1 6.32 -4.83 7.50
C MET A 1 7.07 -4.70 8.82
N ARG A 2 8.31 -5.22 8.93
CA ARG A 2 9.12 -5.13 10.15
C ARG A 2 10.17 -4.04 9.98
N TRP A 3 10.50 -3.33 11.06
CA TRP A 3 11.53 -2.27 11.05
C TRP A 3 12.91 -2.75 10.58
N SER A 4 13.13 -4.07 10.57
CA SER A 4 14.32 -4.74 10.02
C SER A 4 14.44 -4.68 8.50
N ASP A 5 13.35 -4.35 7.78
CA ASP A 5 13.30 -4.38 6.31
C ASP A 5 13.85 -3.08 5.68
N ILE A 6 14.22 -2.09 6.49
CA ILE A 6 14.82 -0.84 6.02
C ILE A 6 16.27 -1.14 5.60
N PRO A 7 16.61 -1.07 4.30
CA PRO A 7 17.93 -1.38 3.80
C PRO A 7 18.89 -0.28 4.25
N ARG A 8 19.64 -0.55 5.32
CA ARG A 8 20.70 0.34 5.81
C ARG A 8 21.83 0.50 4.79
N ASP A 9 22.06 -0.53 3.97
CA ASP A 9 22.97 -0.52 2.82
C ASP A 9 22.20 -0.79 1.53
N PRO A 10 21.51 0.22 0.97
CA PRO A 10 20.78 0.02 -0.26
C PRO A 10 21.76 -0.16 -1.44
N PRO A 11 21.44 -1.03 -2.41
CA PRO A 11 22.30 -1.27 -3.56
C PRO A 11 22.47 0.01 -4.38
N ARG A 12 23.68 0.27 -4.89
CA ARG A 12 24.03 1.51 -5.63
C ARG A 12 23.06 1.85 -6.78
N ARG A 13 22.45 0.82 -7.40
CA ARG A 13 21.45 0.97 -8.46
C ARG A 13 20.18 1.66 -7.96
N LEU A 14 19.71 1.32 -6.76
CA LEU A 14 18.51 1.91 -6.15
C LEU A 14 18.72 3.40 -5.85
N LEU A 15 19.90 3.78 -5.32
CA LEU A 15 20.22 5.18 -5.06
C LEU A 15 20.31 5.99 -6.35
N ARG A 16 20.86 5.40 -7.43
CA ARG A 16 20.90 6.03 -8.75
C ARG A 16 19.52 6.20 -9.37
N GLN A 17 18.65 5.20 -9.24
CA GLN A 17 17.26 5.29 -9.70
C GLN A 17 16.51 6.38 -8.93
N PHE A 18 16.66 6.42 -7.61
CA PHE A 18 16.06 7.46 -6.78
C PHE A 18 16.57 8.86 -7.17
N GLY A 19 17.88 9.04 -7.30
CA GLY A 19 18.47 10.31 -7.75
C GLY A 19 18.03 10.72 -9.16
N GLY A 20 17.90 9.76 -10.07
CA GLY A 20 17.43 9.99 -11.45
C GLY A 20 15.97 10.40 -11.51
N LEU A 21 15.08 9.68 -10.80
CA LEU A 21 13.67 10.04 -10.66
C LEU A 21 13.51 11.43 -10.03
N TRP A 22 14.29 11.72 -8.99
CA TRP A 22 14.27 13.01 -8.31
C TRP A 22 14.70 14.15 -9.24
N LEU A 23 15.79 13.96 -10.00
CA LEU A 23 16.25 14.91 -10.99
C LEU A 23 15.20 15.15 -12.07
N VAL A 24 14.64 14.10 -12.68
CA VAL A 24 13.64 14.22 -13.74
C VAL A 24 12.39 14.93 -13.23
N PHE A 25 11.91 14.59 -12.03
CA PHE A 25 10.73 15.19 -11.44
C PHE A 25 10.91 16.69 -11.18
N PHE A 26 12.00 17.09 -10.50
CA PHE A 26 12.23 18.49 -10.16
C PHE A 26 12.65 19.34 -11.37
N LEU A 27 13.38 18.76 -12.33
CA LEU A 27 13.74 19.44 -13.57
C LEU A 27 12.51 19.62 -14.48
N GLY A 28 11.62 18.62 -14.54
CA GLY A 28 10.33 18.75 -15.22
C GLY A 28 9.43 19.80 -14.58
N LEU A 29 9.37 19.85 -13.25
CA LEU A 29 8.61 20.85 -12.51
C LEU A 29 9.19 22.26 -12.69
N ALA A 30 10.51 22.40 -12.65
CA ALA A 30 11.21 23.67 -12.90
C ALA A 30 10.96 24.16 -14.34
N ALA A 31 11.06 23.26 -15.32
CA ALA A 31 10.77 23.56 -16.72
C ALA A 31 9.31 24.00 -16.89
N TRP A 32 8.35 23.22 -16.41
CA TRP A 32 6.92 23.56 -16.47
C TRP A 32 6.63 24.92 -15.83
N GLN A 33 7.18 25.17 -14.65
CA GLN A 33 6.97 26.44 -13.95
C GLN A 33 7.64 27.62 -14.67
N SER A 34 8.83 27.41 -15.24
CA SER A 34 9.52 28.45 -16.01
C SER A 34 8.79 28.81 -17.30
N LEU A 35 8.13 27.84 -17.94
CA LEU A 35 7.31 28.07 -19.13
C LEU A 35 5.96 28.71 -18.78
N ALA A 36 5.36 28.36 -17.64
CA ALA A 36 4.05 28.87 -17.22
C ALA A 36 4.11 30.26 -16.57
N HIS A 37 5.18 30.60 -15.85
CA HIS A 37 5.27 31.83 -15.04
C HIS A 37 6.57 32.62 -15.22
N GLY A 38 7.45 32.23 -16.16
CA GLY A 38 8.78 32.83 -16.32
C GLY A 38 9.76 32.39 -15.22
N LEU A 39 10.95 33.02 -15.19
CA LEU A 39 11.99 32.78 -14.19
C LEU A 39 11.59 33.35 -12.82
N SER A 40 10.64 32.68 -12.17
CA SER A 40 10.23 32.97 -10.79
C SER A 40 11.18 32.31 -9.78
N THR A 41 11.30 32.87 -8.58
CA THR A 41 12.11 32.34 -7.46
C THR A 41 11.90 30.84 -7.23
N THR A 42 10.67 30.37 -7.40
CA THR A 42 10.29 28.96 -7.27
C THR A 42 10.91 28.06 -8.35
N SER A 43 11.06 28.55 -9.58
CA SER A 43 11.69 27.79 -10.68
C SER A 43 13.20 27.64 -10.48
N VAL A 44 13.85 28.69 -9.96
CA VAL A 44 15.28 28.66 -9.59
C VAL A 44 15.50 27.72 -8.41
N LEU A 45 14.62 27.76 -7.40
CA LEU A 45 14.68 26.84 -6.27
C LEU A 45 14.49 25.38 -6.70
N ALA A 46 13.52 25.12 -7.58
CA ALA A 46 13.28 23.78 -8.13
C ALA A 46 14.48 23.26 -8.94
N ALA A 47 15.12 24.12 -9.73
CA ALA A 47 16.35 23.78 -10.45
C ALA A 47 17.54 23.51 -9.50
N ALA A 48 17.69 24.29 -8.42
CA ALA A 48 18.71 24.07 -7.40
C ALA A 48 18.50 22.72 -6.67
N VAL A 49 17.24 22.35 -6.41
CA VAL A 49 16.89 21.05 -5.84
C VAL A 49 17.14 19.91 -6.84
N ALA A 50 16.90 20.12 -8.14
CA ALA A 50 17.24 19.15 -9.17
C ALA A 50 18.76 18.88 -9.25
N LEU A 51 19.61 19.90 -9.01
CA LEU A 51 21.07 19.74 -8.97
C LEU A 51 21.52 18.83 -7.82
N LEU A 52 20.82 18.81 -6.69
CA LEU A 52 21.08 17.82 -5.63
C LEU A 52 20.82 16.38 -6.13
N GLY A 53 19.86 16.19 -7.03
CA GLY A 53 19.63 14.90 -7.71
C GLY A 53 20.76 14.51 -8.66
N ALA A 54 21.37 15.50 -9.34
CA ALA A 54 22.54 15.29 -10.18
C ALA A 54 23.76 14.88 -9.35
N VAL A 55 23.95 15.49 -8.18
CA VAL A 55 24.97 15.10 -7.19
C VAL A 55 24.72 13.66 -6.70
N GLY A 56 23.45 13.24 -6.57
CA GLY A 56 23.10 11.85 -6.29
C GLY A 56 23.46 10.85 -7.37
N LEU A 57 23.37 11.25 -8.64
CA LEU A 57 23.82 10.45 -9.78
C LEU A 57 25.35 10.29 -9.82
N ALA A 58 26.08 11.37 -9.52
CA ALA A 58 27.53 11.44 -9.54
C ALA A 58 28.18 10.78 -8.31
N ARG A 59 27.62 10.99 -7.12
CA ARG A 59 28.10 10.45 -5.84
C ARG A 59 26.96 9.84 -5.02
N PRO A 60 26.59 8.57 -5.31
CA PRO A 60 25.51 7.89 -4.59
C PRO A 60 25.76 7.74 -3.08
N ARG A 61 27.02 7.81 -2.62
CA ARG A 61 27.36 7.74 -1.19
C ARG A 61 26.81 8.92 -0.37
N VAL A 62 26.68 10.11 -0.97
CA VAL A 62 26.21 11.32 -0.26
C VAL A 62 24.68 11.33 -0.12
N VAL A 63 23.97 10.69 -1.05
CA VAL A 63 22.50 10.61 -1.04
C VAL A 63 21.97 9.46 -0.17
N ARG A 64 22.85 8.54 0.25
CA ARG A 64 22.50 7.44 1.16
C ARG A 64 21.76 7.89 2.43
N PRO A 65 22.27 8.84 3.26
CA PRO A 65 21.57 9.24 4.49
C PRO A 65 20.21 9.87 4.21
N VAL A 66 20.07 10.65 3.13
CA VAL A 66 18.79 11.25 2.72
C VAL A 66 17.79 10.17 2.31
N PHE A 67 18.23 9.21 1.50
CA PHE A 67 17.40 8.08 1.08
C PHE A 67 16.93 7.23 2.27
N VAL A 68 17.83 6.92 3.21
CA VAL A 68 17.51 6.15 4.42
C VAL A 68 16.55 6.92 5.32
N GLY A 69 16.78 8.24 5.51
CA GLY A 69 15.87 9.13 6.24
C GLY A 69 14.47 9.14 5.63
N TRP A 70 14.38 9.30 4.30
CA TRP A 70 13.12 9.26 3.58
C TRP A 70 12.42 7.90 3.70
N MET A 71 13.16 6.80 3.60
CA MET A 71 12.60 5.46 3.80
C MET A 71 12.06 5.23 5.21
N MET A 72 12.70 5.80 6.24
CA MET A 72 12.18 5.73 7.61
C MET A 72 10.84 6.43 7.76
N LEU A 73 10.61 7.54 7.04
CA LEU A 73 9.31 8.24 7.02
C LEU A 73 8.26 7.49 6.18
N ALA A 74 8.68 6.88 5.07
CA ALA A 74 7.80 6.09 4.23
C ALA A 74 7.29 4.80 4.93
N PHE A 75 8.04 4.26 5.89
CA PHE A 75 7.69 3.05 6.60
C PHE A 75 6.35 3.12 7.36
N PRO A 76 6.13 4.07 8.31
CA PRO A 76 4.84 4.20 8.99
C PRO A 76 3.70 4.56 8.03
N LEU A 77 4.00 5.31 6.97
CA LEU A 77 3.02 5.63 5.93
C LEU A 77 2.54 4.37 5.21
N SER A 78 3.43 3.43 4.88
CA SER A 78 3.05 2.17 4.24
C SER A 78 2.21 1.28 5.15
N TRP A 79 2.53 1.25 6.45
CA TRP A 79 1.68 0.59 7.44
C TRP A 79 0.28 1.21 7.48
N LEU A 80 0.19 2.54 7.52
CA LEU A 80 -1.08 3.28 7.52
C LEU A 80 -1.88 3.01 6.25
N VAL A 81 -1.25 3.09 5.07
CA VAL A 81 -1.91 2.82 3.78
C VAL A 81 -2.48 1.41 3.74
N SER A 82 -1.76 0.41 4.27
CA SER A 82 -2.24 -0.97 4.32
C SER A 82 -3.46 -1.11 5.23
N HIS A 83 -3.48 -0.44 6.39
CA HIS A 83 -4.63 -0.43 7.30
C HIS A 83 -5.83 0.30 6.71
N ILE A 84 -5.59 1.45 6.07
CA ILE A 84 -6.63 2.21 5.38
C ILE A 84 -7.21 1.40 4.22
N ALA A 85 -6.38 0.75 3.41
CA ALA A 85 -6.85 -0.10 2.32
C ALA A 85 -7.73 -1.24 2.84
N LEU A 86 -7.30 -1.93 3.91
CA LEU A 86 -8.12 -2.97 4.55
C LEU A 86 -9.43 -2.40 5.10
N ALA A 87 -9.40 -1.24 5.75
CA ALA A 87 -10.58 -0.57 6.26
C ALA A 87 -11.54 -0.18 5.13
N ILE A 88 -11.04 0.34 4.01
CA ILE A 88 -11.86 0.66 2.83
C ILE A 88 -12.52 -0.60 2.28
N VAL A 89 -11.80 -1.72 2.15
CA VAL A 89 -12.40 -2.96 1.67
C VAL A 89 -13.46 -3.48 2.66
N PHE A 90 -13.14 -3.49 3.96
CA PHE A 90 -14.04 -4.00 4.98
C PHE A 90 -15.30 -3.14 5.17
N TYR A 91 -15.13 -1.84 5.35
CA TYR A 91 -16.22 -0.91 5.59
C TYR A 91 -16.89 -0.42 4.31
N GLY A 92 -16.15 -0.34 3.20
CA GLY A 92 -16.68 0.11 1.91
C GLY A 92 -17.32 -0.98 1.06
N PHE A 93 -16.88 -2.24 1.16
CA PHE A 93 -17.46 -3.34 0.37
C PHE A 93 -18.23 -4.34 1.23
N PHE A 94 -17.59 -4.92 2.25
CA PHE A 94 -18.22 -5.99 3.03
C PHE A 94 -19.38 -5.47 3.89
N THR A 95 -19.24 -4.29 4.50
CA THR A 95 -20.29 -3.71 5.35
C THR A 95 -21.57 -3.38 4.59
N PRO A 96 -21.57 -2.67 3.45
CA PRO A 96 -22.80 -2.45 2.69
C PRO A 96 -23.39 -3.75 2.15
N LEU A 97 -22.55 -4.70 1.73
CA LEU A 97 -23.03 -6.01 1.28
C LEU A 97 -23.76 -6.77 2.41
N ALA A 98 -23.18 -6.77 3.62
CA ALA A 98 -23.82 -7.35 4.80
C ALA A 98 -25.11 -6.61 5.17
N LEU A 99 -25.14 -5.28 5.01
CA LEU A 99 -26.32 -4.46 5.28
C LEU A 99 -27.45 -4.78 4.28
N VAL A 100 -27.12 -4.96 3.00
CA VAL A 100 -28.07 -5.43 1.97
C VAL A 100 -28.64 -6.80 2.34
N PHE A 101 -27.79 -7.77 2.69
CA PHE A 101 -28.28 -9.09 3.13
C PHE A 101 -29.16 -9.03 4.38
N ARG A 102 -28.81 -8.17 5.33
CA ARG A 102 -29.61 -7.94 6.55
C ARG A 102 -30.98 -7.37 6.22
N LEU A 103 -31.05 -6.39 5.32
CA LEU A 103 -32.30 -5.78 4.86
C LEU A 103 -33.15 -6.74 4.01
N SER A 104 -32.52 -7.57 3.17
CA SER A 104 -33.21 -8.62 2.40
C SER A 104 -33.69 -9.80 3.26
N GLY A 105 -33.47 -9.78 4.58
CA GLY A 105 -33.91 -10.83 5.51
C GLY A 105 -33.18 -12.17 5.34
N ARG A 106 -32.14 -12.21 4.51
CA ARG A 106 -31.39 -13.42 4.17
C ARG A 106 -30.42 -13.73 5.31
N ASP A 107 -30.61 -14.86 5.97
CA ASP A 107 -29.74 -15.35 7.04
C ASP A 107 -28.98 -16.60 6.57
N PRO A 108 -27.99 -16.46 5.66
CA PRO A 108 -27.26 -17.60 5.09
C PRO A 108 -26.46 -18.37 6.15
N LEU A 109 -26.12 -17.72 7.26
CA LEU A 109 -25.36 -18.30 8.36
C LEU A 109 -26.26 -18.87 9.48
N ALA A 110 -27.60 -18.78 9.32
CA ALA A 110 -28.58 -19.19 10.33
C ALA A 110 -28.26 -18.66 11.75
N LEU A 111 -27.75 -17.42 11.83
CA LEU A 111 -27.31 -16.77 13.07
C LEU A 111 -28.48 -16.26 13.92
N LYS A 112 -29.69 -16.16 13.35
CA LYS A 112 -30.88 -15.80 14.12
C LYS A 112 -31.12 -16.83 15.22
N ARG A 113 -31.11 -16.37 16.48
CA ARG A 113 -31.47 -17.18 17.64
C ARG A 113 -32.87 -17.75 17.42
N ARG A 114 -32.96 -19.07 17.31
CA ARG A 114 -34.22 -19.81 17.33
C ARG A 114 -34.41 -20.32 18.77
N ASN A 115 -35.65 -20.30 19.26
CA ASN A 115 -35.97 -20.90 20.55
C ASN A 115 -36.04 -22.43 20.38
N THR A 116 -34.87 -23.06 20.30
CA THR A 116 -34.68 -24.49 20.11
C THR A 116 -33.68 -24.98 21.14
N GLU A 117 -33.91 -26.18 21.66
CA GLU A 117 -33.03 -26.86 22.61
C GLU A 117 -31.65 -27.17 22.01
N SER A 118 -31.54 -27.18 20.68
CA SER A 118 -30.31 -27.52 19.96
C SER A 118 -30.16 -26.75 18.64
N TYR A 119 -28.94 -26.28 18.37
CA TYR A 119 -28.55 -25.66 17.09
C TYR A 119 -27.90 -26.67 16.12
N TRP A 120 -27.83 -27.95 16.49
CA TRP A 120 -27.26 -28.98 15.63
C TRP A 120 -28.06 -29.13 14.34
N GLN A 121 -27.41 -28.95 13.20
CA GLN A 121 -28.00 -29.23 11.89
C GLN A 121 -27.65 -30.66 11.46
N PRO A 122 -28.63 -31.45 10.96
CA PRO A 122 -28.35 -32.79 10.46
C PRO A 122 -27.43 -32.69 9.25
N ARG A 123 -26.23 -33.26 9.39
CA ARG A 123 -25.31 -33.46 8.27
C ARG A 123 -25.84 -34.62 7.43
N PRO A 124 -26.03 -34.47 6.10
CA PRO A 124 -26.36 -35.60 5.25
C PRO A 124 -25.25 -36.65 5.39
N GLN A 125 -25.62 -37.87 5.74
CA GLN A 125 -24.67 -38.96 5.89
C GLN A 125 -24.01 -39.22 4.52
N ALA A 126 -22.69 -39.28 4.51
CA ALA A 126 -21.97 -39.69 3.32
C ALA A 126 -22.35 -41.14 2.99
N THR A 127 -23.05 -41.34 1.88
CA THR A 127 -23.50 -42.66 1.41
C THR A 127 -22.34 -43.60 1.10
N ASP A 128 -21.12 -43.07 0.94
CA ASP A 128 -19.92 -43.83 0.61
C ASP A 128 -18.72 -43.39 1.47
N VAL A 129 -18.16 -44.34 2.22
CA VAL A 129 -16.96 -44.17 3.06
C VAL A 129 -15.73 -43.83 2.20
N ARG A 130 -15.70 -44.28 0.93
CA ARG A 130 -14.59 -44.00 0.00
C ARG A 130 -14.42 -42.52 -0.32
N ARG A 131 -15.45 -41.70 -0.08
CA ARG A 131 -15.41 -40.25 -0.27
C ARG A 131 -14.44 -39.56 0.70
N TYR A 132 -14.20 -40.13 1.89
CA TYR A 132 -13.22 -39.59 2.84
C TYR A 132 -11.77 -39.71 2.34
N PHE A 133 -11.50 -40.66 1.43
CA PHE A 133 -10.17 -40.87 0.85
C PHE A 133 -9.89 -39.99 -0.37
N ARG A 134 -10.86 -39.19 -0.85
CA ARG A 134 -10.67 -38.22 -1.94
C ARG A 134 -10.73 -36.81 -1.37
N GLN A 135 -9.59 -36.32 -0.90
CA GLN A 135 -9.45 -34.98 -0.31
C GLN A 135 -9.17 -33.89 -1.36
N PHE A 136 -8.91 -34.27 -2.61
CA PHE A 136 -8.64 -33.36 -3.74
C PHE A 136 -9.45 -33.78 -4.97
#